data_AF-A0A7C5U6B3-F1
#
_entry.id   AF-A0A7C5U6B3-F1
#
_cell.length_a   1.000
_cell.length_b   1.000
_cell.length_c   1.000
_cell.angle_alpha   90.00
_cell.angle_beta   90.00
_cell.angle_gamma   90.00
#
_symmetry.space_group_name_H-M   'P 1'
#
loop_
_entity.id
_entity.type
_entity.pdbx_description
1 polymer ?
#
loop_
_entity_poly.entity_id
_entity_poly.type
_entity_poly.pdbx_seq_one_letter_code
_entity_poly.pdbx_strand_id
1 'polypeptide(L)'
;MNIPESKPDVEELLQGLQKKVLSYAHLVERWTRYFWNINKAYLYSYEDLEQTIWYILIVGLQEFDGRGSEESFLNWYIRQKVVSIMMYGKKPPKCTDAPFTPLRFDYLSPDDSAEVNELFYSEFEQDD
;
A
#
# COMPACT_ATOMS: atom_id res chain seq x y z
N MET A 1 20.51 28.23 -33.17
CA MET A 1 21.21 27.09 -32.53
C MET A 1 20.16 26.30 -31.78
N ASN A 2 19.85 25.09 -32.23
CA ASN A 2 19.03 24.15 -31.44
C ASN A 2 19.98 23.47 -30.46
N ILE A 3 19.83 23.77 -29.18
CA ILE A 3 20.46 23.00 -28.11
C ILE A 3 19.61 21.72 -28.00
N PRO A 4 20.16 20.51 -28.23
CA PRO A 4 19.38 19.31 -28.00
C PRO A 4 19.18 19.16 -26.49
N GLU A 5 17.92 19.08 -26.04
CA GLU A 5 17.60 18.67 -24.68
C GLU A 5 18.21 17.27 -24.45
N SER A 6 19.24 17.20 -23.61
CA SER A 6 19.81 15.91 -23.21
C SER A 6 18.77 15.18 -22.38
N LYS A 7 18.26 14.05 -22.88
CA LYS A 7 17.41 13.17 -22.08
C LYS A 7 18.17 12.78 -20.80
N PRO A 8 17.52 12.84 -19.63
CA PRO A 8 18.16 12.45 -18.38
C PRO A 8 18.63 11.00 -18.44
N ASP A 9 19.77 10.73 -17.82
CA ASP A 9 20.32 9.40 -17.72
C ASP A 9 19.36 8.48 -16.96
N VAL A 10 19.28 7.20 -17.33
CA VAL A 10 18.38 6.21 -16.71
C VAL A 10 18.67 6.10 -15.22
N GLU A 11 19.95 6.17 -14.85
CA GLU A 11 20.40 6.14 -13.46
C GLU A 11 19.88 7.35 -12.66
N GLU A 12 19.88 8.54 -13.26
CA GLU A 12 19.37 9.75 -12.61
C GLU A 12 17.85 9.68 -12.38
N LEU A 13 17.11 9.11 -13.34
CA LEU A 13 15.68 8.85 -13.20
C LEU A 13 15.39 7.83 -12.09
N LEU A 14 16.17 6.75 -12.00
CA LEU A 14 16.03 5.74 -10.95
C LEU A 14 16.30 6.32 -9.56
N GLN A 15 17.34 7.13 -9.42
CA GLN A 15 17.65 7.81 -8.17
C GLN A 15 16.56 8.82 -7.77
N GLY A 16 16.01 9.55 -8.74
CA GLY A 16 14.87 10.46 -8.51
C GLY A 16 13.64 9.72 -8.01
N LEU A 17 13.29 8.60 -8.65
CA LEU A 17 12.18 7.75 -8.23
C LEU A 17 12.41 7.16 -6.84
N GLN A 18 13.61 6.65 -6.55
CA GLN A 18 13.95 6.10 -5.25
C GLN A 18 13.79 7.15 -4.15
N LYS A 19 14.32 8.36 -4.35
CA LYS A 19 14.15 9.47 -3.39
C LYS A 19 12.69 9.81 -3.17
N LYS A 20 11.88 9.85 -4.24
CA LYS A 20 10.45 10.13 -4.15
C LYS A 20 9.69 9.02 -3.40
N VAL A 21 9.99 7.76 -3.66
CA VAL A 21 9.37 6.63 -2.94
C VAL A 21 9.72 6.71 -1.45
N LEU A 22 11.00 6.94 -1.14
CA LEU A 22 11.47 7.02 0.25
C LEU A 22 10.95 8.24 1.01
N SER A 23 10.58 9.34 0.35
CA SER A 23 9.96 10.48 1.03
C SER A 23 8.57 10.17 1.59
N TYR A 24 7.97 9.03 1.24
CA TYR A 24 6.70 8.55 1.78
C TYR A 24 6.84 7.35 2.72
N ALA A 25 8.05 7.06 3.21
CA ALA A 25 8.31 5.95 4.14
C ALA A 25 7.43 6.01 5.40
N HIS A 26 7.09 7.21 5.88
CA HIS A 26 6.21 7.39 7.04
C HIS A 26 4.80 6.85 6.82
N LEU A 27 4.26 6.88 5.59
CA LEU A 27 2.97 6.27 5.28
C LEU A 27 3.06 4.75 5.37
N VAL A 28 4.17 4.18 4.89
CA VAL A 28 4.41 2.74 4.97
C VAL A 28 4.52 2.29 6.42
N GLU A 29 5.33 2.97 7.23
CA GLU A 29 5.48 2.66 8.65
C GLU A 29 4.13 2.76 9.38
N ARG A 30 3.39 3.86 9.17
CA ARG A 30 2.07 4.09 9.77
C ARG A 30 1.11 2.94 9.47
N TRP A 31 0.93 2.62 8.18
CA TRP A 31 -0.05 1.62 7.77
C TRP A 31 0.38 0.20 8.11
N THR A 32 1.67 -0.11 8.05
CA THR A 32 2.18 -1.42 8.45
C THR A 32 1.90 -1.66 9.94
N ARG A 33 2.25 -0.69 10.80
CA ARG A 33 1.96 -0.77 12.24
C ARG A 33 0.47 -0.89 12.51
N TYR A 34 -0.34 -0.08 11.83
CA TYR A 34 -1.79 -0.10 11.96
C TYR A 34 -2.37 -1.49 11.65
N PHE A 35 -2.18 -1.98 10.41
CA PHE A 35 -2.76 -3.23 9.97
C PHE A 35 -2.19 -4.44 10.71
N TRP A 36 -0.92 -4.39 11.10
CA TRP A 36 -0.33 -5.42 11.96
C TRP A 36 -1.08 -5.54 13.29
N ASN A 37 -1.30 -4.42 13.98
CA ASN A 37 -1.91 -4.43 15.31
C ASN A 37 -3.33 -4.99 15.30
N ILE A 38 -4.12 -4.70 14.27
CA ILE A 38 -5.51 -5.17 14.17
C ILE A 38 -5.67 -6.55 13.49
N ASN A 39 -4.66 -7.06 12.77
CA ASN A 39 -4.79 -8.31 12.00
C ASN A 39 -3.65 -9.32 12.17
N LYS A 40 -2.78 -9.16 13.17
CA LYS A 40 -1.58 -10.01 13.36
C LYS A 40 -1.84 -11.51 13.23
N ALA A 41 -2.98 -12.00 13.70
CA ALA A 41 -3.34 -13.42 13.65
C ALA A 41 -3.47 -13.97 12.21
N TYR A 42 -3.91 -13.11 11.28
CA TYR A 42 -4.18 -13.44 9.89
C TYR A 42 -2.96 -13.20 8.98
N LEU A 43 -1.90 -12.56 9.49
CA LEU A 43 -0.74 -12.13 8.71
C LEU A 43 0.43 -13.12 8.82
N TYR A 44 1.13 -13.38 7.72
CA TYR A 44 2.33 -14.24 7.71
C TYR A 44 3.44 -13.64 8.58
N SER A 45 3.86 -12.43 8.25
CA SER A 45 4.92 -11.69 8.93
C SER A 45 4.70 -10.18 8.82
N TYR A 46 5.41 -9.41 9.65
CA TYR A 46 5.35 -7.95 9.60
C TYR A 46 6.03 -7.45 8.32
N GLU A 47 7.12 -8.12 7.94
CA GLU A 47 7.93 -7.83 6.77
C GLU A 47 7.15 -8.03 5.47
N ASP A 48 6.34 -9.10 5.35
CA ASP A 48 5.50 -9.34 4.17
C ASP A 48 4.40 -8.26 4.03
N LEU A 49 3.83 -7.81 5.16
CA LEU A 49 2.89 -6.70 5.18
C LEU A 49 3.58 -5.40 4.74
N GLU A 50 4.75 -5.10 5.30
CA GLU A 50 5.52 -3.89 4.96
C GLU A 50 5.88 -3.86 3.48
N GLN A 51 6.39 -4.97 2.94
CA GLN A 51 6.72 -5.10 1.51
C GLN A 51 5.48 -4.93 0.61
N THR A 52 4.34 -5.48 1.02
CA THR A 52 3.07 -5.30 0.32
C THR A 52 2.66 -3.82 0.29
N ILE A 53 2.84 -3.10 1.40
CA ILE A 53 2.49 -1.67 1.47
C ILE A 53 3.48 -0.82 0.66
N TRP A 54 4.78 -1.13 0.68
CA TRP A 54 5.77 -0.51 -0.20
C TRP A 54 5.38 -0.66 -1.68
N TYR A 55 4.97 -1.86 -2.08
CA TYR A 55 4.52 -2.11 -3.45
C TYR A 55 3.30 -1.26 -3.81
N ILE A 56 2.29 -1.21 -2.93
CA ILE A 56 1.08 -0.42 -3.14
C ILE A 56 1.41 1.08 -3.25
N LEU A 57 2.34 1.59 -2.43
CA LEU A 57 2.81 2.98 -2.51
C LEU A 57 3.42 3.26 -3.89
N ILE A 58 4.30 2.40 -4.39
CA ILE A 58 4.95 2.55 -5.70
C ILE A 58 3.89 2.56 -6.82
N VAL A 59 2.91 1.65 -6.76
CA VAL A 59 1.82 1.62 -7.75
C VAL A 59 0.95 2.87 -7.65
N GLY A 60 0.63 3.34 -6.44
CA GLY A 60 -0.12 4.57 -6.21
C GLY A 60 0.59 5.78 -6.83
N LEU A 61 1.90 5.92 -6.61
CA LEU A 61 2.72 6.99 -7.21
C LEU A 61 2.66 6.99 -8.74
N GLN A 62 2.53 5.83 -9.38
CA GLN A 62 2.36 5.72 -10.83
C GLN A 62 0.94 6.02 -11.32
N GLU A 63 -0.07 5.89 -10.45
CA GLU A 63 -1.48 6.14 -10.77
C GLU A 63 -1.95 7.55 -10.43
N PHE A 64 -1.17 8.30 -9.65
CA PHE A 64 -1.49 9.68 -9.33
C PHE A 64 -1.51 10.53 -10.60
N ASP A 65 -2.65 11.17 -10.87
CA ASP A 65 -2.91 11.95 -12.08
C ASP A 65 -2.44 13.42 -11.98
N GLY A 66 -1.82 13.80 -10.86
CA GLY A 66 -1.33 15.15 -10.59
C GLY A 66 -2.36 16.09 -9.95
N ARG A 67 -3.59 15.64 -9.68
CA ARG A 67 -4.64 16.50 -9.13
C ARG A 67 -4.77 16.35 -7.61
N GLY A 68 -4.78 17.47 -6.91
CA GLY A 68 -4.92 17.50 -5.45
C GLY A 68 -3.63 17.17 -4.72
N SER A 69 -3.75 16.72 -3.46
CA SER A 69 -2.62 16.35 -2.62
C SER A 69 -2.19 14.91 -2.92
N GLU A 70 -0.96 14.73 -3.42
CA GLU A 70 -0.36 13.41 -3.65
C GLU A 70 -0.34 12.60 -2.35
N GLU A 71 0.03 13.21 -1.22
CA GLU A 71 0.07 12.53 0.08
C GLU A 71 -1.32 12.06 0.54
N SER A 72 -2.35 12.90 0.38
CA SER A 72 -3.72 12.53 0.75
C SER A 72 -4.24 11.39 -0.14
N PHE A 73 -3.93 11.45 -1.43
CA PHE A 73 -4.25 10.38 -2.38
C PHE A 73 -3.55 9.08 -1.99
N LEU A 74 -2.23 9.09 -1.75
CA LEU A 74 -1.46 7.91 -1.39
C LEU A 74 -1.93 7.29 -0.07
N ASN A 75 -2.22 8.13 0.92
CA ASN A 75 -2.76 7.69 2.20
C ASN A 75 -4.09 6.94 2.03
N TRP A 76 -5.02 7.51 1.25
CA TRP A 76 -6.29 6.85 0.91
C TRP A 76 -6.06 5.57 0.10
N TYR A 77 -5.21 5.63 -0.92
CA TYR A 77 -4.94 4.54 -1.85
C TYR A 77 -4.38 3.31 -1.14
N ILE A 78 -3.36 3.52 -0.28
CA ILE A 78 -2.74 2.46 0.53
C ILE A 78 -3.81 1.78 1.39
N ARG A 79 -4.58 2.56 2.15
CA ARG A 79 -5.64 2.02 3.01
C ARG A 79 -6.61 1.15 2.21
N GLN A 80 -7.16 1.68 1.12
CA GLN A 80 -8.16 0.96 0.32
C GLN A 80 -7.62 -0.33 -0.28
N LYS A 81 -6.38 -0.34 -0.78
CA LYS A 81 -5.79 -1.54 -1.37
C LYS A 81 -5.46 -2.59 -0.33
N VAL A 82 -4.90 -2.20 0.81
CA VAL A 82 -4.59 -3.14 1.90
C VAL A 82 -5.86 -3.76 2.46
N VAL A 83 -6.89 -2.95 2.75
CA VAL A 83 -8.23 -3.46 3.13
C VAL A 83 -8.74 -4.43 2.09
N SER A 84 -8.64 -4.10 0.81
CA SER A 84 -9.14 -4.99 -0.23
C SER A 84 -8.40 -6.32 -0.33
N ILE A 85 -7.11 -6.34 -0.01
CA ILE A 85 -6.31 -7.57 0.02
C ILE A 85 -6.73 -8.40 1.24
N MET A 86 -6.75 -7.78 2.42
CA MET A 86 -6.96 -8.46 3.69
C MET A 86 -8.40 -8.95 3.89
N MET A 87 -9.38 -8.12 3.53
CA MET A 87 -10.80 -8.40 3.78
C MET A 87 -11.47 -9.20 2.69
N TYR A 88 -11.10 -8.92 1.44
CA TYR A 88 -11.78 -9.46 0.28
C TYR A 88 -10.93 -10.46 -0.49
N GLY A 89 -9.77 -10.86 0.07
CA GLY A 89 -8.85 -11.81 -0.54
C GLY A 89 -8.38 -11.41 -1.94
N LYS A 90 -8.40 -10.10 -2.27
CA LYS A 90 -8.02 -9.65 -3.61
C LYS A 90 -6.50 -9.66 -3.76
N LYS A 91 -6.05 -9.86 -5.00
CA LYS A 91 -4.63 -9.70 -5.35
C LYS A 91 -4.19 -8.23 -5.22
N PRO A 92 -2.92 -7.97 -4.89
CA PRO A 92 -2.34 -6.62 -4.99
C PRO A 92 -2.54 -6.00 -6.39
N PRO A 93 -2.66 -4.66 -6.49
CA PRO A 93 -2.94 -3.99 -7.75
C PRO A 93 -1.83 -4.23 -8.77
N LYS A 94 -2.16 -4.46 -10.05
CA LYS A 94 -1.19 -4.72 -11.13
C LYS A 94 -0.28 -5.95 -10.94
N CYS A 95 -0.64 -6.86 -10.04
CA CYS A 95 -0.01 -8.18 -9.91
C CYS A 95 -0.78 -9.23 -10.71
N THR A 96 -0.13 -9.91 -11.66
CA THR A 96 -0.67 -11.10 -12.35
C THR A 96 -0.62 -12.32 -11.44
N ASP A 97 0.54 -12.53 -10.83
CA ASP A 97 0.79 -13.52 -9.77
C ASP A 97 0.78 -12.79 -8.42
N ALA A 98 0.56 -13.48 -7.29
CA ALA A 98 0.61 -12.86 -5.96
C ALA A 98 1.94 -13.22 -5.26
N PRO A 99 3.09 -12.66 -5.69
CA PRO A 99 4.41 -13.05 -5.19
C PRO A 99 4.61 -12.69 -3.71
N PHE A 100 3.81 -11.76 -3.18
CA PHE A 100 3.80 -11.35 -1.77
C PHE A 100 2.35 -11.41 -1.31
N THR A 101 1.99 -12.43 -0.54
CA THR A 101 0.69 -12.48 0.12
C THR A 101 0.93 -12.25 1.61
N PRO A 102 0.44 -11.13 2.17
CA PRO A 102 0.64 -10.87 3.59
C PRO A 102 -0.22 -11.80 4.46
N LEU A 103 -1.19 -12.50 3.89
CA LEU A 103 -2.20 -13.31 4.60
C LEU A 103 -1.86 -14.78 4.67
N ARG A 104 -2.11 -15.40 5.82
CA ARG A 104 -2.11 -16.85 5.99
C ARG A 104 -3.38 -17.44 5.39
N PHE A 105 -3.23 -18.22 4.32
CA PHE A 105 -4.37 -18.78 3.58
C PHE A 105 -5.29 -19.69 4.43
N ASP A 106 -4.75 -20.29 5.50
CA ASP A 106 -5.50 -21.17 6.40
C ASP A 106 -6.59 -20.43 7.21
N TYR A 107 -6.57 -19.09 7.23
CA TYR A 107 -7.51 -18.24 7.95
C TYR A 107 -8.42 -17.41 7.03
N LEU A 108 -8.45 -17.71 5.73
CA LEU A 108 -9.38 -17.07 4.78
C LEU A 108 -10.70 -17.84 4.75
N SER A 109 -11.43 -17.87 5.87
CA SER A 109 -12.82 -18.32 5.88
C SER A 109 -13.73 -17.17 5.43
N PRO A 110 -14.73 -17.40 4.55
CA PRO A 110 -15.73 -16.39 4.19
C PRO A 110 -16.43 -15.78 5.42
N ASP A 111 -16.55 -16.55 6.50
CA ASP A 111 -17.29 -16.17 7.72
C ASP A 111 -16.47 -15.27 8.66
N ASP A 112 -15.13 -15.28 8.59
CA ASP A 112 -14.25 -14.45 9.43
C ASP A 112 -14.23 -12.98 8.95
N SER A 113 -14.81 -12.70 7.78
CA SER A 113 -14.83 -11.36 7.17
C SER A 113 -15.69 -10.34 7.92
N ALA A 114 -16.66 -10.76 8.73
CA ALA A 114 -17.55 -9.87 9.46
C ALA A 114 -16.87 -9.25 10.70
N GLU A 115 -16.19 -10.06 11.51
CA GLU A 115 -15.50 -9.62 12.74
C GLU A 115 -14.32 -8.70 12.42
N VAL A 116 -13.61 -9.02 11.33
CA VAL A 116 -12.54 -8.17 10.83
C VAL A 116 -13.11 -6.86 10.25
N ASN A 117 -14.30 -6.84 9.65
CA ASN A 117 -14.88 -5.58 9.12
C ASN A 117 -15.19 -4.59 10.26
N GLU A 118 -15.76 -5.05 11.37
CA GLU A 118 -16.10 -4.16 12.50
C GLU A 118 -14.86 -3.44 13.06
N LEU A 119 -13.73 -4.14 13.22
CA LEU A 119 -12.48 -3.57 13.73
C LEU A 119 -11.92 -2.42 12.85
N PHE A 120 -12.10 -2.50 11.53
CA PHE A 120 -11.54 -1.51 10.59
C PHE A 120 -12.35 -0.22 10.50
N TYR A 121 -13.66 -0.30 10.80
CA TYR A 121 -14.56 0.84 10.74
C TYR A 121 -14.85 1.44 12.12
N SER A 122 -14.68 0.68 13.22
CA SER A 122 -14.92 1.18 14.59
C SER A 122 -13.92 2.22 15.07
N GLU A 123 -12.67 2.21 14.60
CA GLU A 123 -11.65 3.18 15.02
C GLU A 123 -11.80 4.57 14.36
N PHE A 124 -12.68 4.72 13.36
CA PHE A 124 -12.87 5.98 12.63
C PHE A 124 -14.20 6.68 12.93
N GLU A 125 -15.08 6.08 13.74
CA GLU A 125 -16.32 6.72 14.21
C GLU A 125 -16.14 7.54 15.50
N GLN A 126 -14.90 7.72 15.99
CA GLN A 126 -14.62 8.45 17.24
C GLN A 126 -14.16 9.91 17.07
N ASP A 127 -14.11 10.44 15.85
CA ASP A 127 -13.77 11.85 15.60
C ASP A 127 -15.02 12.62 15.11
N ASP A 128 -15.92 12.96 16.04
CA ASP A 128 -16.98 13.98 15.90
C ASP A 128 -16.81 15.09 16.95
#